data_AF-A0A4U7D493-F1
#
_entry.id   AF-A0A4U7D493-F1
#
_cell.length_a   1.000
_cell.length_b   1.000
_cell.length_c   1.000
_cell.angle_alpha   90.00
_cell.angle_beta   90.00
_cell.angle_gamma   90.00
#
_symmetry.space_group_name_H-M   'P 1'
#
loop_
_entity.id
_entity.type
_entity.pdbx_description
1 polymer ?
#
loop_
_entity_poly.entity_id
_entity_poly.type
_entity_poly.pdbx_seq_one_letter_code
_entity_poly.pdbx_strand_id
1 'polypeptide(L)' 'TARLEALFERSPDMIDIHDEAGSIVDANRAMTDALGYDREEIVGMDVWEVDAELDPEEGRRLWEGLEMDETVRLETT' A
#
# COMPACT_ATOMS: atom_id res chain seq x y z
N THR A 1 -9.48 -0.06 -19.29
CA THR A 1 -8.96 -0.25 -17.92
C THR A 1 -8.36 -1.63 -17.70
N ALA A 2 -8.89 -2.69 -18.33
CA ALA A 2 -8.35 -4.07 -18.27
C ALA A 2 -6.82 -4.26 -18.32
N ARG A 3 -6.07 -3.43 -19.07
CA ARG A 3 -4.60 -3.53 -19.11
C ARG A 3 -3.93 -3.00 -17.84
N LEU A 4 -4.44 -1.92 -17.25
CA LEU A 4 -3.93 -1.35 -15.99
C LEU A 4 -4.28 -2.27 -14.83
N GLU A 5 -5.54 -2.73 -14.79
CA GLU A 5 -6.00 -3.75 -13.83
C GLU A 5 -5.11 -4.99 -13.89
N ALA A 6 -4.80 -5.51 -15.09
CA ALA A 6 -3.92 -6.66 -15.23
C ALA A 6 -2.47 -6.40 -14.78
N LEU A 7 -1.95 -5.17 -14.90
CA LEU A 7 -0.60 -4.84 -14.43
C LEU A 7 -0.56 -4.76 -12.91
N PHE A 8 -1.54 -4.13 -12.29
CA PHE A 8 -1.69 -4.07 -10.84
C PHE A 8 -1.89 -5.47 -10.24
N GLU A 9 -2.92 -6.18 -10.72
CA GLU A 9 -3.36 -7.46 -10.17
C GLU A 9 -2.36 -8.61 -10.41
N ARG A 10 -1.56 -8.54 -11.49
CA ARG A 10 -0.58 -9.59 -11.83
C ARG A 10 0.87 -9.16 -11.60
N SER A 11 1.10 -8.02 -10.95
CA SER A 11 2.44 -7.65 -10.49
C SER A 11 2.95 -8.71 -9.51
N PRO A 12 4.23 -9.12 -9.58
CA PRO A 12 4.82 -10.01 -8.57
C PRO A 12 5.11 -9.29 -7.25
N ASP A 13 5.21 -7.96 -7.26
CA ASP A 13 5.44 -7.16 -6.07
C ASP A 13 4.12 -6.90 -5.33
N MET A 14 4.19 -6.84 -4.00
CA MET A 14 3.06 -6.39 -3.17
C MET A 14 2.80 -4.91 -3.46
N ILE A 15 1.56 -4.58 -3.81
CA ILE A 15 1.15 -3.21 -4.09
C ILE A 15 -0.19 -2.98 -3.40
N ASP A 16 -0.24 -1.98 -2.53
CA ASP A 16 -1.47 -1.37 -2.06
C ASP A 16 -1.69 0.03 -2.67
N ILE A 17 -2.94 0.47 -2.56
CA ILE A 17 -3.34 1.86 -2.72
C ILE A 17 -3.96 2.24 -1.39
N HIS A 18 -3.56 3.36 -0.81
CA HIS A 18 -4.12 3.88 0.43
C HIS A 18 -4.59 5.33 0.25
N ASP A 19 -5.43 5.80 1.17
CA ASP A 19 -5.80 7.21 1.27
C ASP A 19 -4.73 8.05 1.99
N GLU A 20 -4.94 9.36 2.08
CA GLU A 20 -4.02 10.29 2.76
C GLU A 20 -3.86 9.99 4.26
N ALA A 21 -4.80 9.26 4.86
CA ALA A 21 -4.72 8.86 6.25
C ALA A 21 -3.89 7.59 6.44
N GLY A 22 -3.61 6.83 5.37
CA GLY A 22 -2.94 5.53 5.41
C GLY A 22 -3.90 4.35 5.42
N SER A 23 -5.19 4.57 5.20
CA SER A 23 -6.16 3.47 5.11
C SER A 23 -6.09 2.83 3.73
N ILE A 24 -5.86 1.52 3.67
CA ILE A 24 -5.75 0.77 2.42
C ILE A 24 -7.12 0.71 1.73
N VAL A 25 -7.18 1.22 0.51
CA VAL A 25 -8.38 1.23 -0.34
C VAL A 25 -8.37 0.12 -1.39
N ASP A 26 -7.20 -0.38 -1.75
CA ASP A 26 -7.02 -1.48 -2.69
C ASP A 26 -5.69 -2.19 -2.42
N ALA A 27 -5.61 -3.50 -2.68
CA ALA A 27 -4.39 -4.28 -2.57
C ALA A 27 -4.37 -5.36 -3.66
N ASN A 28 -3.23 -5.55 -4.32
CA ASN A 28 -3.14 -6.52 -5.40
C ASN A 28 -3.06 -7.97 -4.88
N ARG A 29 -3.20 -8.93 -5.80
CA ARG A 29 -3.12 -10.36 -5.49
C ARG A 29 -1.81 -10.78 -4.82
N ALA A 30 -0.68 -10.17 -5.20
CA ALA A 30 0.61 -10.52 -4.60
C ALA A 30 0.64 -10.18 -3.10
N MET A 31 0.03 -9.05 -2.71
CA MET A 31 -0.08 -8.64 -1.32
C MET A 31 -0.98 -9.57 -0.50
N THR A 32 -2.17 -9.90 -1.01
CA THR A 32 -3.08 -10.85 -0.33
C THR A 32 -2.43 -12.24 -0.19
N ASP A 33 -1.80 -12.74 -1.25
CA ASP A 33 -1.14 -14.05 -1.25
C ASP A 33 0.05 -14.11 -0.25
N ALA A 34 0.81 -13.01 -0.13
CA ALA A 34 2.00 -12.95 0.72
C ALA A 34 1.67 -12.78 2.20
N LEU A 35 0.68 -11.94 2.52
CA LEU A 35 0.27 -11.65 3.91
C LEU A 35 -0.73 -12.68 4.46
N GLY A 36 -1.41 -13.41 3.57
CA GLY A 36 -2.38 -14.44 3.94
C GLY A 36 -3.74 -13.90 4.36
N TYR A 37 -4.02 -12.63 4.07
CA TYR A 37 -5.32 -11.99 4.27
C TYR A 37 -6.14 -12.00 2.99
N ASP A 38 -7.45 -12.13 3.14
CA ASP A 38 -8.37 -11.88 2.04
C ASP A 38 -8.42 -10.37 1.74
N ARG A 39 -8.79 -10.03 0.51
CA ARG A 39 -8.83 -8.63 0.04
C ARG A 39 -9.77 -7.77 0.89
N GLU A 40 -10.91 -8.32 1.31
CA GLU A 40 -11.88 -7.65 2.18
C GLU A 40 -11.36 -7.41 3.59
N GLU A 41 -10.34 -8.16 4.03
CA GLU A 41 -9.69 -7.96 5.32
C GLU A 41 -8.63 -6.86 5.22
N ILE A 42 -7.84 -6.82 4.14
CA ILE A 42 -6.82 -5.79 3.91
C ILE A 42 -7.46 -4.42 3.65
N VAL A 43 -8.54 -4.36 2.86
CA VAL A 43 -9.20 -3.08 2.56
C VAL A 43 -9.84 -2.52 3.83
N GLY A 44 -9.40 -1.33 4.22
CA GLY A 44 -9.80 -0.65 5.45
C GLY A 44 -8.82 -0.81 6.61
N MET A 45 -7.82 -1.70 6.51
CA MET A 45 -6.68 -1.70 7.43
C MET A 45 -5.81 -0.46 7.18
N ASP A 46 -5.09 -0.05 8.21
CA ASP A 46 -4.05 0.95 8.05
C ASP A 46 -2.73 0.31 7.57
N VAL A 47 -1.95 1.02 6.76
CA VAL A 47 -0.66 0.53 6.22
C VAL A 47 0.28 0.06 7.34
N TRP A 48 0.29 0.73 8.49
CA TRP A 48 1.12 0.36 9.64
C TRP A 48 0.65 -0.89 10.40
N GLU A 49 -0.56 -1.38 10.16
CA GLU A 49 -1.00 -2.70 10.65
C GLU A 49 -0.39 -3.84 9.81
N VAL A 50 0.01 -3.55 8.58
CA VAL A 50 0.65 -4.49 7.65
C VAL A 50 2.17 -4.39 7.74
N ASP A 51 2.71 -3.17 7.71
CA ASP A 51 4.12 -2.88 7.92
C ASP A 51 4.33 -2.26 9.31
N ALA A 52 4.56 -3.14 10.29
CA ALA A 52 4.74 -2.74 11.68
C ALA A 52 6.04 -1.96 11.94
N GLU A 53 6.97 -1.93 10.99
CA GLU A 53 8.22 -1.18 11.11
C GLU A 53 8.06 0.28 10.63
N LEU A 54 6.94 0.60 9.96
CA LEU A 54 6.59 1.96 9.55
C LEU A 54 5.94 2.73 10.71
N ASP A 55 6.60 3.79 11.18
CA ASP A 55 6.03 4.72 12.16
C ASP A 55 4.87 5.53 11.54
N PRO A 56 3.64 5.47 12.09
CA PRO A 56 2.48 6.15 11.50
C PRO A 56 2.66 7.66 11.40
N GLU A 57 3.24 8.31 12.42
CA GLU A 57 3.48 9.74 12.41
C GLU A 57 4.53 10.16 11.38
N GLU A 58 5.60 9.38 11.21
CA GLU A 58 6.61 9.59 10.16
C GLU A 58 6.03 9.36 8.77
N GLY A 59 5.31 8.26 8.55
CA GLY A 59 4.67 7.95 7.27
C GLY A 59 3.68 9.03 6.84
N ARG A 60 2.82 9.49 7.77
CA ARG A 60 1.86 10.55 7.48
C ARG A 60 2.52 11.88 7.11
N ARG A 61 3.55 12.28 7.86
CA ARG A 61 4.34 13.49 7.54
C ARG A 61 5.02 13.39 6.19
N LEU A 62 5.52 12.20 5.84
CA LEU A 62 6.11 11.96 4.55
C LEU A 62 5.08 12.16 3.44
N TRP A 63 3.92 11.48 3.53
CA TRP A 63 2.88 11.57 2.51
C TRP A 63 2.29 12.97 2.37
N GLU A 64 2.08 13.71 3.46
CA GLU A 64 1.64 15.12 3.43
C GLU A 64 2.61 16.04 2.66
N GLY A 65 3.89 15.68 2.63
CA GLY A 65 4.93 16.42 1.91
C GLY A 65 5.11 16.02 0.45
N LEU A 66 4.49 14.93 -0.02
CA LEU A 66 4.63 14.45 -1.39
C LEU A 66 3.84 15.32 -2.36
N GLU A 67 4.49 15.76 -3.43
CA GLU A 67 3.79 16.36 -4.56
C GLU A 67 3.25 15.28 -5.51
N MET A 68 2.20 15.62 -6.27
CA MET A 68 1.73 14.76 -7.37
C MET A 68 2.88 14.47 -8.34
N ASP A 69 3.00 13.21 -8.76
CA ASP A 69 4.09 12.66 -9.60
C ASP A 69 5.46 12.50 -8.90
N GLU A 70 5.55 12.78 -7.59
CA GLU A 70 6.74 12.48 -6.80
C GLU A 70 6.79 10.99 -6.42
N THR A 71 7.99 10.39 -6.46
CA THR A 71 8.22 9.01 -6.01
C THR A 71 9.27 9.01 -4.91
N VAL A 72 8.88 8.56 -3.72
CA VAL A 72 9.81 8.33 -2.60
C VAL A 72 10.04 6.85 -2.41
N ARG A 73 11.30 6.50 -2.12
CA ARG A 73 11.71 5.16 -1.74
C ARG A 73 12.19 5.19 -0.29
N LEU A 74 11.60 4.32 0.53
CA LEU A 74 12.03 4.09 1.90
C LEU A 74 12.65 2.69 1.99
N GLU A 75 13.65 2.56 2.85
CA GLU A 75 14.23 1.27 3.22
C GLU A 75 13.98 1.08 4.72
N THR A 76 13.02 0.23 5.04
CA THR A 76 12.75 -0.19 6.42
C THR A 76 13.72 -1.32 6.80
N THR A 77 14.19 -1.33 8.06
CA THR A 77 15.36 -2.14 8.51
C THR A 77 14.99 -3.45 9.16
#